data_AF-A0AAD8WRE7-F1
#
_entry.id   AF-A0AAD8WRE7-F1
#
_cell.length_a   1.000
_cell.length_b   1.000
_cell.length_c   1.000
_cell.angle_alpha   90.00
_cell.angle_beta   90.00
_cell.angle_gamma   90.00
#
_symmetry.space_group_name_H-M   'P 1'
#
loop_
_entity.id
_entity.type
_entity.pdbx_description
1 polymer ?
#
loop_
_entity_poly.entity_id
_entity_poly.type
_entity_poly.pdbx_seq_one_letter_code
_entity_poly.pdbx_strand_id
1 'polypeptide(L)'
;MRRLLTGESAGAAGFRFAPVRVAEVGASVGEDGWVVAEGWAGKQDYWVHAWCLRAGVITSFREYFNTSVIVRELGRAAKEDVLWAVWESQSTSRMGRSMPGLVLAI
;
A
#
# COMPACT_ATOMS: atom_id res chain seq x y z
N MET A 1 4.13 -0.60 -15.38
CA MET A 1 3.85 0.58 -14.53
C MET A 1 5.05 1.26 -13.88
N ARG A 2 6.23 0.63 -13.72
CA ARG A 2 7.42 1.21 -13.06
C ARG A 2 7.92 2.60 -13.55
N ARG A 3 7.42 3.11 -14.68
CA ARG A 3 7.77 4.41 -15.28
C ARG A 3 6.57 5.35 -15.48
N LEU A 4 5.40 4.96 -14.98
CA LEU A 4 4.14 5.64 -15.29
C LEU A 4 3.85 6.77 -14.28
N LEU A 5 4.23 6.58 -13.02
CA LEU A 5 4.17 7.63 -11.99
C LEU A 5 5.42 8.53 -11.96
N THR A 6 6.45 8.22 -12.75
CA THR A 6 7.65 9.07 -12.88
C THR A 6 7.45 10.21 -13.89
N GLY A 7 6.31 10.24 -14.60
CA GLY A 7 6.04 11.22 -15.66
C GLY A 7 6.80 10.97 -16.97
N GLU A 8 7.60 9.89 -17.07
CA GLU A 8 8.42 9.60 -18.25
C GLU A 8 7.62 9.02 -19.44
N SER A 9 6.42 8.49 -19.22
CA SER A 9 5.65 7.88 -20.31
C SER A 9 4.71 8.89 -20.98
N ALA A 10 5.20 9.56 -22.03
CA ALA A 10 4.40 10.48 -22.85
C ALA A 10 3.38 9.79 -23.79
N GLY A 11 3.22 8.45 -23.75
CA GLY A 11 2.42 7.73 -24.75
C GLY A 11 1.81 6.38 -24.35
N ALA A 12 1.87 5.97 -23.08
CA ALA A 12 1.15 4.78 -22.61
C ALA A 12 -0.23 5.18 -22.06
N ALA A 13 -1.25 4.35 -22.26
CA ALA A 13 -2.56 4.54 -21.61
C ALA A 13 -2.32 4.84 -20.11
N GLY A 14 -2.74 6.03 -19.67
CA GLY A 14 -2.37 6.56 -18.36
C GLY A 14 -2.74 5.63 -17.22
N PHE A 15 -1.98 5.68 -16.13
CA PHE A 15 -2.36 4.97 -14.91
C PHE A 15 -3.65 5.58 -14.38
N ARG A 16 -4.71 4.77 -14.34
CA ARG A 16 -5.92 5.15 -13.64
C ARG A 16 -5.80 4.73 -12.18
N PHE A 17 -5.60 5.70 -11.30
CA PHE A 17 -5.67 5.46 -9.86
C PHE A 17 -7.13 5.19 -9.45
N ALA A 18 -7.47 3.91 -9.29
CA ALA A 18 -8.77 3.43 -8.86
C ALA A 18 -8.57 2.33 -7.80
N PRO A 19 -8.27 2.70 -6.53
CA PRO A 19 -8.08 1.73 -5.46
C PRO A 19 -9.34 0.90 -5.25
N VAL A 20 -9.14 -0.38 -4.93
CA VAL A 20 -10.19 -1.27 -4.44
C VAL A 20 -10.36 -1.09 -2.93
N ARG A 21 -9.27 -0.77 -2.21
CA ARG A 21 -9.30 -0.50 -0.78
C ARG A 21 -8.30 0.61 -0.43
N VAL A 22 -8.70 1.45 0.51
CA VAL A 22 -7.87 2.50 1.11
C VAL A 22 -8.13 2.51 2.60
N ALA A 23 -7.10 2.62 3.41
CA ALA A 23 -7.23 2.78 4.86
C ALA A 23 -6.09 3.63 5.41
N GLU A 24 -6.42 4.41 6.45
CA GLU A 24 -5.42 4.94 7.36
C GLU A 24 -4.94 3.82 8.30
N VAL A 25 -3.64 3.74 8.56
CA VAL A 25 -3.01 2.65 9.32
C VAL A 25 -1.99 3.20 10.32
N GLY A 26 -1.78 2.47 11.43
CA GLY A 26 -0.92 2.90 12.54
C GLY A 26 -1.63 3.82 13.54
N ALA A 27 -1.01 4.09 14.69
CA ALA A 27 -1.55 5.03 15.68
C ALA A 27 -1.37 6.47 15.19
N SER A 28 -2.46 7.05 14.69
CA SER A 28 -2.52 8.46 14.35
C SER A 28 -2.71 9.29 15.61
N VAL A 29 -1.66 9.97 16.06
CA VAL A 29 -1.77 11.01 17.09
C VAL A 29 -1.35 12.33 16.44
N GLY A 30 -2.33 13.14 16.07
CA GLY A 30 -2.11 14.43 15.40
C GLY A 30 -2.21 14.35 13.88
N GLU A 31 -1.50 15.24 13.18
CA GLU A 31 -1.56 15.37 11.71
C GLU A 31 -0.58 14.43 10.96
N ASP A 32 0.11 13.56 11.71
CA ASP A 32 1.08 12.59 11.19
C ASP A 32 0.44 11.20 11.15
N GLY A 33 0.61 10.50 10.02
CA GLY A 33 0.00 9.17 9.85
C GLY A 33 0.41 8.46 8.57
N TRP A 34 -0.15 7.27 8.38
CA TRP A 34 0.05 6.46 7.17
C TRP A 34 -1.27 6.13 6.51
N VAL A 35 -1.30 6.22 5.18
CA VAL A 35 -2.42 5.72 4.36
C VAL A 35 -1.90 4.66 3.41
N VAL A 36 -2.62 3.55 3.32
CA VAL A 36 -2.31 2.45 2.41
C VAL A 36 -3.50 2.25 1.48
N ALA A 37 -3.19 2.11 0.20
CA ALA A 37 -4.16 1.85 -0.85
C ALA A 37 -3.71 0.67 -1.70
N GLU A 38 -4.63 -0.20 -2.11
CA GLU A 38 -4.35 -1.27 -3.07
C GLU A 38 -5.37 -1.29 -4.19
N GLY A 39 -4.94 -1.79 -5.35
CA GLY A 39 -5.81 -1.94 -6.50
C GLY A 39 -5.14 -2.64 -7.67
N TRP A 40 -5.75 -2.46 -8.83
CA TRP A 40 -5.31 -3.08 -10.08
C TRP A 40 -5.18 -2.03 -11.17
N ALA A 41 -4.18 -2.20 -12.03
CA ALA A 41 -4.16 -1.59 -13.34
C ALA A 41 -4.42 -2.66 -14.39
N GLY A 42 -5.54 -2.53 -15.10
CA GLY A 42 -6.00 -3.56 -16.01
C GLY A 42 -6.31 -4.87 -15.28
N LYS A 43 -6.07 -6.00 -15.95
CA LYS A 43 -6.48 -7.33 -15.45
C LYS A 43 -5.39 -8.06 -14.66
N GLN A 44 -4.16 -7.56 -14.64
CA GLN A 44 -2.99 -8.36 -14.28
C GLN A 44 -2.02 -7.69 -13.32
N ASP A 45 -2.01 -6.35 -13.27
CA ASP A 45 -1.01 -5.65 -12.49
C ASP A 45 -1.60 -5.17 -11.16
N TYR A 46 -1.26 -5.87 -10.10
CA TYR A 46 -1.59 -5.48 -8.74
C TYR A 46 -0.65 -4.38 -8.27
N TRP A 47 -1.17 -3.40 -7.53
CA TRP A 47 -0.38 -2.36 -6.92
C TRP A 47 -0.80 -2.10 -5.47
N VAL A 48 0.17 -1.75 -4.64
CA VAL A 48 0.00 -1.22 -3.29
C VAL A 48 0.79 0.07 -3.15
N HIS A 49 0.12 1.13 -2.71
CA HIS A 49 0.72 2.42 -2.41
C HIS A 49 0.66 2.67 -0.91
N ALA A 50 1.77 3.12 -0.33
CA ALA A 50 1.84 3.55 1.07
C ALA A 50 2.35 4.99 1.14
N TRP A 51 1.61 5.86 1.82
CA TRP A 51 1.90 7.28 1.97
C TRP A 51 2.11 7.63 3.43
N CYS A 52 3.20 8.34 3.72
CA CYS A 52 3.36 9.04 4.99
C CYS A 52 2.78 10.44 4.84
N LEU A 53 1.85 10.81 5.71
CA LEU A 53 1.30 12.15 5.79
C LEU A 53 1.88 12.89 6.99
N ARG A 54 2.13 14.18 6.82
CA ARG A 54 2.39 15.14 7.90
C ARG A 54 1.67 16.44 7.56
N ALA A 55 0.82 16.94 8.47
CA ALA A 55 0.03 18.15 8.21
C ALA A 55 -0.77 18.08 6.89
N GLY A 56 -1.30 16.89 6.57
CA GLY A 56 -2.03 16.63 5.32
C GLY A 56 -1.17 16.58 4.04
N VAL A 57 0.16 16.72 4.15
CA VAL A 57 1.11 16.64 3.03
C VAL A 57 1.74 15.25 2.97
N ILE A 58 1.79 14.66 1.78
CA ILE A 58 2.52 13.39 1.56
C ILE A 58 4.03 13.69 1.62
N THR A 59 4.70 13.20 2.66
CA THR A 59 6.14 13.40 2.87
C THR A 59 6.98 12.19 2.45
N SER A 60 6.35 11.02 2.28
CA SER A 60 6.99 9.82 1.73
C SER A 60 5.98 9.00 0.95
N PHE A 61 6.42 8.41 -0.16
CA PHE A 61 5.62 7.53 -1.02
C PHE A 61 6.40 6.25 -1.31
N ARG A 62 5.73 5.11 -1.17
CA ARG A 62 6.22 3.80 -1.58
C ARG A 62 5.21 3.12 -2.47
N GLU A 63 5.70 2.56 -3.56
CA GLU A 63 4.91 1.83 -4.55
C GLU A 63 5.44 0.41 -4.68
N TYR A 64 4.52 -0.55 -4.62
CA TYR A 64 4.81 -1.96 -4.77
C TYR A 64 3.93 -2.54 -5.88
N PHE A 65 4.55 -3.21 -6.85
CA PHE A 65 3.84 -3.89 -7.93
C PHE A 65 3.94 -5.39 -7.80
N ASN A 66 2.84 -6.09 -8.06
CA ASN A 66 2.76 -7.55 -8.03
C ASN A 66 3.40 -8.14 -6.75
N THR A 67 3.20 -7.45 -5.62
CA THR A 67 3.80 -7.75 -4.32
C THR A 67 2.70 -7.62 -3.28
N SER A 68 2.54 -8.64 -2.43
CA SER A 68 1.64 -8.59 -1.29
C SER A 68 2.31 -7.84 -0.16
N VAL A 69 1.64 -6.82 0.37
CA VAL A 69 2.17 -6.00 1.48
C VAL A 69 1.36 -6.25 2.75
N ILE A 70 2.11 -6.49 3.82
CA ILE A 70 1.63 -6.50 5.21
C ILE A 70 2.23 -5.25 5.86
N VAL A 71 1.43 -4.47 6.57
CA VAL A 71 1.93 -3.32 7.35
C VAL A 71 1.88 -3.63 8.83
N ARG A 72 2.97 -3.34 9.53
CA ARG A 72 3.14 -3.56 10.97
C ARG A 72 3.62 -2.29 11.64
N GLU A 73 3.00 -1.95 12.74
CA GLU A 73 3.42 -0.85 13.61
C GLU A 73 4.52 -1.34 14.56
N LEU A 74 5.69 -0.69 14.51
CA LEU A 74 6.79 -1.04 15.41
C LEU A 74 6.58 -0.45 16.81
N GLY A 75 7.03 -1.16 17.85
CA GLY A 75 6.99 -0.67 19.23
C GLY A 75 5.67 -0.92 19.98
N ARG A 76 4.63 -1.43 19.30
CA ARG A 76 3.41 -1.91 19.97
C ARG A 76 3.60 -3.38 20.36
N ALA A 77 3.56 -3.67 21.67
CA ALA A 77 3.65 -5.04 22.16
C ALA A 77 2.50 -5.87 21.58
N ALA A 78 2.83 -6.99 20.93
CA ALA A 78 1.85 -7.98 20.53
C ALA A 78 1.22 -8.55 21.80
N LYS A 79 0.03 -8.07 22.17
CA LYS A 79 -0.82 -8.82 23.09
C LYS A 79 -1.19 -10.11 22.37
N GLU A 80 -1.22 -11.22 23.10
CA GLU A 80 -1.32 -12.58 22.55
C GLU A 80 -2.51 -12.82 21.59
N ASP A 81 -3.52 -11.95 21.61
CA ASP A 81 -4.70 -11.95 20.72
C ASP A 81 -4.80 -10.76 19.72
N VAL A 82 -3.77 -9.92 19.60
CA VAL A 82 -3.84 -8.69 18.79
C VAL A 82 -3.23 -8.91 17.41
N LEU A 83 -4.03 -8.60 16.38
CA LEU A 83 -3.68 -8.58 14.96
C LEU A 83 -2.25 -8.07 14.75
N TRP A 84 -1.38 -8.99 14.33
CA TRP A 84 0.05 -8.79 14.09
C TRP A 84 0.35 -7.75 12.99
N ALA A 85 -0.67 -7.39 12.21
CA ALA A 85 -0.64 -6.41 11.14
C ALA A 85 -1.81 -5.42 11.25
N VAL A 86 -1.52 -4.14 10.98
CA VAL A 86 -2.53 -3.07 10.86
C VAL A 86 -3.10 -3.01 9.44
N TRP A 87 -2.47 -3.69 8.49
CA TRP A 87 -2.97 -3.90 7.13
C TRP A 87 -2.38 -5.18 6.56
N GLU A 88 -3.20 -5.92 5.81
CA GLU A 88 -2.76 -7.05 5.02
C GLU A 88 -3.44 -7.01 3.65
N SER A 89 -2.64 -7.13 2.59
CA SER A 89 -3.12 -7.14 1.21
C SER A 89 -4.13 -8.24 0.97
N GLN A 90 -5.33 -7.91 0.48
CA GLN A 90 -6.40 -8.90 0.30
C GLN A 90 -6.50 -9.43 -1.12
N SER A 91 -6.02 -8.66 -2.09
CA SER A 91 -6.28 -8.97 -3.49
C SER A 91 -5.42 -10.08 -4.11
N THR A 92 -4.44 -10.62 -3.38
CA THR A 92 -3.68 -11.84 -3.76
C THR A 92 -4.61 -13.04 -4.01
N SER A 93 -5.67 -13.14 -3.22
CA SER A 93 -6.63 -14.24 -3.26
C SER A 93 -7.46 -14.30 -4.56
N ARG A 94 -7.75 -13.15 -5.17
CA ARG A 94 -8.78 -13.02 -6.22
C ARG A 94 -8.38 -13.60 -7.58
N MET A 95 -7.09 -13.85 -7.80
CA MET A 95 -6.56 -14.36 -9.07
C MET A 95 -5.81 -15.69 -8.92
N GLY A 96 -5.77 -16.29 -7.73
CA GLY A 96 -5.07 -17.55 -7.49
C GLY A 96 -3.57 -17.50 -7.79
N ARG A 97 -2.98 -16.29 -7.77
CA ARG A 97 -1.57 -16.06 -8.06
C ARG A 97 -0.79 -15.84 -6.78
N SER A 98 0.30 -16.57 -6.62
CA SER A 98 1.28 -16.28 -5.57
C SER A 98 2.05 -15.01 -5.95
N MET A 99 2.15 -14.07 -5.01
CA MET A 99 2.97 -12.87 -5.14
C MET A 99 4.01 -12.88 -4.02
N PRO A 100 5.22 -12.36 -4.25
CA PRO A 100 6.18 -12.15 -3.17
C PRO A 100 5.55 -11.31 -2.06
N GLY A 101 5.79 -11.72 -0.81
CA GLY A 101 5.35 -11.01 0.38
C GLY A 101 6.39 -9.99 0.84
N LEU A 102 5.92 -8.84 1.31
CA LEU A 102 6.73 -7.80 1.94
C LEU A 102 6.07 -7.36 3.24
N VAL A 103 6.88 -7.23 4.30
CA VAL A 103 6.46 -6.58 5.53
C VAL A 103 6.98 -5.15 5.54
N LEU A 104 6.06 -4.19 5.60
CA LEU A 104 6.35 -2.78 5.78
C LEU A 104 6.21 -2.43 7.26
N ALA A 105 7.33 -2.10 7.90
CA ALA A 105 7.33 -1.48 9.22
C ALA A 105 7.03 0.02 9.10
N ILE A 106 6.09 0.50 9.90
CA ILE A 106 5.73 1.92 10.05
C ILE A 106 5.87 2.37 11.50
#